data_AF-A0A6N8EEG5-F1
#
_entry.id   AF-A0A6N8EEG5-F1
#
_cell.length_a   1.000
_cell.length_b   1.000
_cell.length_c   1.000
_cell.angle_alpha   90.00
_cell.angle_beta   90.00
_cell.angle_gamma   90.00
#
_symmetry.space_group_name_H-M   'P 1'
#
loop_
_entity.id
_entity.type
_entity.pdbx_description
1 polymer ?
#
loop_
_entity_poly.entity_id
_entity_poly.type
_entity_poly.pdbx_seq_one_letter_code
_entity_poly.pdbx_strand_id
1 'polypeptide(L)'
;MLRLLAIHNGYEVDSLEVCVILRDWQSSQALRDQNYPPIPVLRLPVPVWPIEDTRRYLEERVRLHQEAAYGDTLPECSMEERWEKPTAYAVMKPSRKTAVRVFYNQQEAEELAAKTDGAYVQVRPGEAIRCARYCAVAKFCDQYQRELAARRSVVTELEEAQAA
;
A
#
# COMPACT_ATOMS: atom_id res chain seq x y z
N MET A 1 17.92 2.58 -8.38
CA MET A 1 19.25 2.54 -7.73
C MET A 1 20.30 1.81 -8.57
N LEU A 2 20.03 0.59 -9.08
CA LEU A 2 21.00 -0.16 -9.90
C LEU A 2 21.52 0.62 -11.13
N ARG A 3 20.67 1.41 -11.78
CA ARG A 3 21.08 2.33 -12.85
C ARG A 3 22.15 3.32 -12.41
N LEU A 4 21.99 3.96 -11.25
CA LEU A 4 22.97 4.94 -10.75
C LEU A 4 24.32 4.27 -10.48
N LEU A 5 24.29 3.06 -9.91
CA LEU A 5 25.50 2.28 -9.67
C LEU A 5 26.20 1.92 -10.99
N ALA A 6 25.46 1.48 -12.00
CA ALA A 6 26.01 1.16 -13.32
C ALA A 6 26.68 2.39 -13.95
N ILE A 7 26.01 3.56 -13.93
CA ILE A 7 26.58 4.83 -14.40
C ILE A 7 27.87 5.18 -13.66
N HIS A 8 27.91 5.00 -12.34
CA HIS A 8 29.12 5.27 -11.56
C HIS A 8 30.29 4.34 -11.91
N ASN A 9 30.01 3.16 -12.45
CA ASN A 9 31.02 2.20 -12.92
C ASN A 9 31.33 2.33 -14.42
N GLY A 10 30.93 3.44 -15.05
CA GLY A 10 31.25 3.74 -16.45
C GLY A 10 30.33 3.08 -17.47
N TYR A 11 29.18 2.55 -17.06
CA TYR A 11 28.19 2.00 -17.98
C TYR A 11 27.15 3.04 -18.36
N GLU A 12 26.86 3.16 -19.66
CA GLU A 12 25.72 3.95 -20.15
C GLU A 12 24.42 3.15 -20.03
N VAL A 13 23.36 3.77 -19.49
CA VAL A 13 22.07 3.12 -19.24
C VAL A 13 20.92 4.05 -19.61
N ASP A 14 20.30 3.76 -20.75
CA ASP A 14 19.22 4.56 -21.35
C ASP A 14 17.83 4.18 -20.85
N SER A 15 17.56 2.87 -20.68
CA SER A 15 16.26 2.36 -20.26
C SER A 15 16.38 1.18 -19.30
N LEU A 16 15.29 0.91 -18.58
CA LEU A 16 15.13 -0.28 -17.76
C LEU A 16 13.86 -1.00 -18.20
N GLU A 17 13.93 -2.32 -18.29
CA GLU A 17 12.79 -3.15 -18.71
C GLU A 17 12.74 -4.43 -17.87
N VAL A 18 11.53 -4.93 -17.61
CA VAL A 18 11.31 -6.28 -17.07
C VAL A 18 11.04 -7.22 -18.22
N CYS A 19 11.93 -8.19 -18.43
CA CYS A 19 11.71 -9.29 -19.35
C CYS A 19 10.86 -10.37 -18.66
N VAL A 20 9.56 -10.40 -18.97
CA VAL A 20 8.61 -11.38 -18.48
C VAL A 20 8.61 -12.60 -19.40
N ILE A 21 8.81 -13.78 -18.83
CA ILE A 21 8.68 -15.06 -19.53
C ILE A 21 7.33 -15.67 -19.18
N LEU A 22 6.46 -15.84 -20.18
CA LEU A 22 5.12 -16.37 -20.04
C LEU A 22 5.16 -17.90 -20.05
N ARG A 23 4.93 -18.54 -18.89
CA ARG A 23 5.04 -20.00 -18.75
C ARG A 23 3.81 -20.75 -19.24
N ASP A 24 2.68 -20.09 -19.33
CA ASP A 24 1.38 -20.59 -19.76
C ASP A 24 1.05 -20.24 -21.22
N TRP A 25 2.02 -19.69 -21.95
CA TRP A 25 1.84 -19.27 -23.33
C TRP A 25 1.53 -20.45 -24.27
N GLN A 26 0.57 -20.25 -25.18
CA GLN A 26 0.18 -21.25 -26.17
C GLN A 26 0.21 -20.68 -27.59
N SER A 27 0.95 -21.33 -28.48
CA SER A 27 1.03 -20.95 -29.90
C SER A 27 -0.34 -20.96 -30.59
N SER A 28 -1.22 -21.89 -30.21
CA SER A 28 -2.57 -21.98 -30.75
C SER A 28 -3.47 -20.79 -30.37
N GLN A 29 -3.27 -20.19 -29.19
CA GLN A 29 -4.01 -19.00 -28.75
C GLN A 29 -3.48 -17.75 -29.44
N ALA A 30 -2.15 -17.62 -29.57
CA ALA A 30 -1.51 -16.53 -30.29
C ALA A 30 -1.96 -16.43 -31.77
N LEU A 31 -2.35 -17.56 -32.39
CA LEU A 31 -2.90 -17.58 -33.75
C LEU A 31 -4.36 -17.14 -33.84
N ARG A 32 -5.13 -17.20 -32.74
CA ARG A 32 -6.58 -16.96 -32.73
C ARG A 32 -6.97 -15.58 -32.21
N ASP A 33 -6.25 -15.08 -31.22
CA ASP A 33 -6.54 -13.80 -30.56
C ASP A 33 -5.42 -12.80 -30.82
N GLN A 34 -5.75 -11.70 -31.48
CA GLN A 34 -4.80 -10.61 -31.79
C GLN A 34 -4.34 -9.86 -30.55
N ASN A 35 -5.10 -9.93 -29.44
CA ASN A 35 -4.72 -9.34 -28.16
C ASN A 35 -3.86 -10.27 -27.29
N TYR A 36 -3.66 -11.52 -27.71
CA TYR A 36 -2.80 -12.46 -27.00
C TYR A 36 -1.32 -12.22 -27.38
N PRO A 37 -0.37 -12.34 -26.44
CA PRO A 37 1.05 -12.16 -26.74
C PRO A 37 1.52 -13.03 -27.92
N PRO A 38 2.16 -12.46 -28.96
CA PRO A 38 2.55 -13.23 -30.14
C PRO A 38 3.71 -14.20 -29.87
N ILE A 39 4.51 -13.94 -28.82
CA ILE A 39 5.63 -14.77 -28.38
C ILE A 39 5.60 -14.91 -26.85
N PRO A 40 6.22 -15.97 -26.27
CA PRO A 40 6.21 -16.22 -24.83
C PRO A 40 7.11 -15.29 -24.00
N VAL A 41 7.48 -14.12 -24.53
CA VAL A 41 8.32 -13.13 -23.86
C VAL A 41 7.73 -11.74 -24.05
N LEU A 42 7.58 -11.01 -22.95
CA LEU A 42 7.15 -9.61 -22.95
C LEU A 42 8.24 -8.73 -22.32
N ARG A 43 8.45 -7.54 -22.88
CA ARG A 43 9.30 -6.51 -22.29
C ARG A 43 8.41 -5.41 -21.73
N LEU A 44 8.45 -5.20 -20.43
CA LEU A 44 7.69 -4.16 -19.75
C LEU A 44 8.62 -3.01 -19.41
N PRO A 45 8.43 -1.80 -19.97
CA PRO A 45 9.27 -0.67 -19.64
C PRO A 45 9.09 -0.28 -18.17
N VAL A 46 10.20 -0.01 -17.49
CA VAL A 46 10.21 0.49 -16.12
C VAL A 46 10.50 1.99 -16.17
N PRO A 47 9.59 2.85 -15.68
CA PRO A 47 9.85 4.27 -15.58
C PRO A 47 11.12 4.52 -14.76
N VAL A 48 12.07 5.24 -15.34
CA VAL A 48 13.35 5.55 -14.73
C VAL A 48 13.30 6.95 -14.14
N TRP A 49 13.67 7.09 -12.87
CA TRP A 49 13.80 8.40 -12.25
C TRP A 49 14.96 9.21 -12.84
N PRO A 50 14.85 10.54 -12.88
CA PRO A 50 16.00 11.41 -13.06
C PRO A 50 17.14 11.05 -12.09
N ILE A 51 18.39 11.30 -12.52
CA ILE A 51 19.57 10.95 -11.73
C ILE A 51 19.59 11.75 -10.42
N GLU A 52 19.18 13.00 -10.48
CA GLU A 52 19.10 13.95 -9.38
C GLU A 52 18.11 13.49 -8.33
N ASP A 53 16.92 13.04 -8.76
CA ASP A 53 15.91 12.48 -7.86
C ASP A 53 16.40 11.19 -7.20
N THR A 54 17.09 10.33 -7.96
CA THR A 54 17.68 9.10 -7.43
C THR A 54 18.75 9.41 -6.38
N ARG A 55 19.61 10.40 -6.64
CA ARG A 55 20.66 10.83 -5.70
C ARG A 55 20.06 11.45 -4.44
N ARG A 56 19.11 12.37 -4.59
CA ARG A 56 18.39 13.00 -3.48
C ARG A 56 17.74 11.95 -2.58
N TYR A 57 17.06 10.98 -3.18
CA TYR A 57 16.46 9.88 -2.43
C TYR A 57 17.52 9.09 -1.65
N LEU A 58 18.64 8.73 -2.26
CA LEU A 58 19.72 7.99 -1.60
C LEU A 58 20.34 8.77 -0.44
N GLU A 59 20.66 10.04 -0.65
CA GLU A 59 21.22 10.92 0.38
C GLU A 59 20.25 11.06 1.56
N GLU A 60 18.96 11.25 1.28
CA GLU A 60 17.92 11.28 2.31
C GLU A 60 17.86 9.97 3.10
N ARG A 61 17.90 8.81 2.43
CA ARG A 61 17.91 7.51 3.11
C ARG A 61 19.15 7.35 3.99
N VAL A 62 20.33 7.75 3.51
CA VAL A 62 21.56 7.69 4.32
C VAL A 62 21.43 8.59 5.54
N ARG A 63 20.92 9.82 5.37
CA ARG A 63 20.70 10.75 6.48
C ARG A 63 19.78 10.15 7.55
N LEU A 64 18.62 9.60 7.15
CA LEU A 64 17.69 8.96 8.08
C LEU A 64 18.31 7.78 8.85
N HIS A 65 19.19 7.00 8.21
CA HIS A 65 19.89 5.92 8.91
C HIS A 65 20.95 6.44 9.89
N GLN A 66 21.65 7.53 9.54
CA GLN A 66 22.61 8.17 10.45
C GLN A 66 21.89 8.78 11.65
N GLU A 67 20.79 9.50 11.43
CA GLU A 67 19.93 10.04 12.49
C GLU A 67 19.44 8.92 13.42
N ALA A 68 18.98 7.80 12.87
CA ALA A 68 18.56 6.64 13.66
C ALA A 68 19.70 5.96 14.44
N ALA A 69 20.94 6.01 13.93
CA ALA A 69 22.09 5.38 14.58
C ALA A 69 22.67 6.21 15.73
N TYR A 70 22.58 7.54 15.64
CA TYR A 70 23.16 8.48 16.61
C TYR A 70 22.13 9.20 17.49
N GLY A 71 20.84 9.16 17.12
CA GLY A 71 19.75 9.77 17.86
C GLY A 71 19.09 8.82 18.85
N ASP A 72 18.42 9.40 19.85
CA ASP A 72 17.66 8.63 20.86
C ASP A 72 16.30 8.14 20.33
N THR A 73 15.82 8.70 19.22
CA THR A 73 14.50 8.40 18.65
C THR A 73 14.62 8.05 17.17
N LEU A 74 13.97 6.96 16.76
CA LEU A 74 13.90 6.56 15.36
C LEU A 74 13.01 7.52 14.55
N PRO A 75 13.40 7.90 13.32
CA PRO A 75 12.53 8.66 12.44
C PRO A 75 11.27 7.85 12.08
N GLU A 76 10.13 8.54 12.00
CA GLU A 76 8.85 7.91 11.70
C GLU A 76 8.73 7.51 10.22
N CYS A 77 8.09 6.37 9.97
CA CYS A 77 7.77 5.92 8.61
C CYS A 77 6.55 6.67 8.08
N SER A 78 6.59 7.04 6.79
CA SER A 78 5.44 7.67 6.13
C SER A 78 4.23 6.72 6.01
N MET A 79 3.04 7.26 5.75
CA MET A 79 1.83 6.46 5.52
C MET A 79 2.00 5.51 4.33
N GLU A 80 2.63 5.99 3.26
CA GLU A 80 2.95 5.22 2.06
C GLU A 80 3.96 4.11 2.38
N GLU A 81 5.00 4.39 3.17
CA GLU A 81 5.98 3.40 3.59
C GLU A 81 5.39 2.33 4.51
N ARG A 82 4.34 2.66 5.28
CA ARG A 82 3.62 1.73 6.16
C ARG A 82 2.50 0.97 5.46
N TRP A 83 2.23 1.28 4.19
CA TRP A 83 1.08 0.78 3.42
C TRP A 83 -0.22 1.00 4.18
N GLU A 84 -0.37 2.21 4.73
CA GLU A 84 -1.50 2.54 5.57
C GLU A 84 -2.78 2.59 4.74
N LYS A 85 -3.78 1.84 5.21
CA LYS A 85 -5.15 1.93 4.70
C LYS A 85 -5.95 2.84 5.63
N PRO A 86 -6.63 3.87 5.10
CA PRO A 86 -7.49 4.72 5.93
C PRO A 86 -8.68 3.92 6.46
N THR A 87 -9.26 4.40 7.55
CA THR A 87 -10.55 3.89 8.05
C THR A 87 -11.62 4.05 6.97
N ALA A 88 -12.38 2.98 6.75
CA ALA A 88 -13.44 2.93 5.76
C ALA A 88 -14.78 2.61 6.41
N TYR A 89 -15.84 3.21 5.91
CA TYR A 89 -17.20 3.06 6.40
C TYR A 89 -18.04 2.39 5.32
N ALA A 90 -18.35 1.11 5.52
CA ALA A 90 -19.07 0.30 4.56
C ALA A 90 -20.56 0.27 4.88
N VAL A 91 -21.42 0.76 3.98
CA VAL A 91 -22.87 0.66 4.12
C VAL A 91 -23.30 -0.74 3.69
N MET A 92 -23.77 -1.53 4.64
CA MET A 92 -24.14 -2.94 4.47
C MET A 92 -25.66 -3.11 4.49
N LYS A 93 -26.16 -4.20 3.90
CA LYS A 93 -27.54 -4.66 4.05
C LYS A 93 -27.54 -6.11 4.52
N PRO A 94 -28.46 -6.52 5.41
CA PRO A 94 -28.59 -7.91 5.84
C PRO A 94 -28.78 -8.91 4.68
N SER A 95 -29.41 -8.48 3.59
CA SER A 95 -29.72 -9.33 2.43
C SER A 95 -28.52 -9.66 1.53
N ARG A 96 -27.37 -8.97 1.66
CA ARG A 96 -26.20 -9.18 0.80
C ARG A 96 -24.88 -9.15 1.58
N LYS A 97 -23.94 -9.98 1.15
CA LYS A 97 -22.59 -10.07 1.76
C LYS A 97 -21.64 -8.93 1.39
N THR A 98 -21.95 -8.18 0.33
CA THR A 98 -21.10 -7.08 -0.16
C THR A 98 -21.66 -5.74 0.28
N ALA A 99 -20.78 -4.76 0.53
CA ALA A 99 -21.20 -3.39 0.84
C ALA A 99 -21.95 -2.76 -0.34
N VAL A 100 -23.05 -2.08 -0.06
CA VAL A 100 -23.76 -1.24 -1.04
C VAL A 100 -22.82 -0.17 -1.57
N ARG A 101 -22.09 0.49 -0.66
CA ARG A 101 -21.03 1.45 -0.96
C ARG A 101 -20.06 1.55 0.20
N VAL A 102 -18.82 1.94 -0.08
CA VAL A 102 -17.79 2.22 0.91
C VAL A 102 -17.43 3.71 0.82
N PHE A 103 -17.36 4.36 1.98
CA PHE A 103 -16.96 5.75 2.13
C PHE A 103 -15.72 5.84 3.02
N TYR A 104 -15.03 6.98 2.97
CA TYR A 104 -13.92 7.31 3.87
C TYR A 104 -14.30 8.42 4.86
N ASN A 105 -15.54 8.93 4.77
CA ASN A 105 -16.15 9.86 5.71
C ASN A 105 -17.32 9.14 6.39
N GLN A 106 -17.37 9.20 7.72
CA GLN A 106 -18.42 8.58 8.53
C GLN A 106 -19.80 9.18 8.22
N GLN A 107 -19.90 10.51 8.16
CA GLN A 107 -21.17 11.22 7.99
C GLN A 107 -21.85 10.84 6.67
N GLU A 108 -21.09 10.76 5.58
CA GLU A 108 -21.61 10.35 4.27
C GLU A 108 -22.15 8.91 4.27
N ALA A 109 -21.50 8.01 5.02
CA ALA A 109 -21.96 6.63 5.17
C ALA A 109 -23.26 6.55 5.97
N GLU A 110 -23.36 7.33 7.05
CA GLU A 110 -24.55 7.42 7.90
C GLU A 110 -25.74 8.01 7.13
N GLU A 111 -25.52 9.07 6.35
CA GLU A 111 -26.56 9.66 5.50
C GLU A 111 -27.10 8.67 4.47
N LEU A 112 -26.23 7.87 3.84
CA LEU A 112 -26.67 6.84 2.90
C LEU A 112 -27.40 5.70 3.62
N ALA A 113 -26.93 5.29 4.79
CA ALA A 113 -27.57 4.26 5.59
C ALA A 113 -28.98 4.70 6.04
N ALA A 114 -29.14 5.93 6.52
CA ALA A 114 -30.44 6.50 6.92
C ALA A 114 -31.44 6.58 5.76
N LYS A 115 -30.97 6.82 4.53
CA LYS A 115 -31.80 6.86 3.32
C LYS A 115 -32.11 5.46 2.76
N THR A 116 -31.47 4.41 3.27
CA THR A 116 -31.54 3.08 2.70
C THR A 116 -32.17 2.11 3.69
N ASP A 117 -33.35 1.60 3.36
CA ASP A 117 -34.08 0.70 4.26
C ASP A 117 -33.27 -0.57 4.61
N GLY A 118 -33.25 -0.87 5.91
CA GLY A 118 -32.50 -1.96 6.53
C GLY A 118 -30.97 -1.88 6.39
N ALA A 119 -30.39 -0.75 6.00
CA ALA A 119 -28.94 -0.60 5.88
C ALA A 119 -28.31 -0.19 7.22
N TYR A 120 -27.07 -0.63 7.45
CA TYR A 120 -26.26 -0.24 8.60
C TYR A 120 -24.83 0.08 8.17
N VAL A 121 -24.13 0.92 8.94
CA VAL A 121 -22.73 1.25 8.69
C VAL A 121 -21.84 0.27 9.45
N GLN A 122 -20.96 -0.41 8.72
CA GLN A 122 -19.88 -1.21 9.28
C GLN A 122 -18.57 -0.39 9.19
N VAL A 123 -18.02 -0.02 10.34
CA VAL A 123 -16.69 0.61 10.41
C VAL A 123 -15.61 -0.43 10.17
N ARG A 124 -14.66 -0.10 9.30
CA ARG A 124 -13.46 -0.89 9.03
C ARG A 124 -12.26 -0.03 9.42
N PRO A 125 -11.75 -0.19 10.65
CA PRO A 125 -10.64 0.62 11.14
C PRO A 125 -9.44 0.54 10.20
N GLY A 126 -8.80 1.69 9.98
CA GLY A 126 -7.57 1.78 9.22
C GLY A 126 -6.47 0.90 9.82
N GLU A 127 -5.51 0.50 8.99
CA GLU A 127 -4.41 -0.36 9.41
C GLU A 127 -3.14 -0.05 8.62
N ALA A 128 -2.04 0.16 9.34
CA ALA A 128 -0.69 0.14 8.80
C ALA A 128 -0.30 -1.31 8.45
N ILE A 129 -0.65 -1.76 7.24
CA ILE A 129 -0.55 -3.17 6.81
C ILE A 129 0.89 -3.68 6.92
N ARG A 130 1.88 -2.86 6.55
CA ARG A 130 3.29 -3.25 6.66
C ARG A 130 3.67 -3.52 8.11
N CYS A 131 3.33 -2.62 9.02
CA CYS A 131 3.67 -2.76 10.43
C CYS A 131 2.96 -3.97 11.05
N ALA A 132 1.70 -4.20 10.70
CA ALA A 132 0.91 -5.30 11.27
C ALA A 132 1.36 -6.70 10.83
N ARG A 133 1.92 -6.85 9.62
CA ARG A 133 2.12 -8.18 9.02
C ARG A 133 3.52 -8.46 8.46
N TYR A 134 4.26 -7.42 8.09
CA TYR A 134 5.48 -7.57 7.28
C TYR A 134 6.73 -6.98 7.95
N CYS A 135 6.58 -6.07 8.91
CA CYS A 135 7.70 -5.44 9.58
C CYS A 135 8.26 -6.35 10.68
N ALA A 136 9.48 -6.87 10.48
CA ALA A 136 10.14 -7.77 11.43
C ALA A 136 10.44 -7.15 12.80
N VAL A 137 10.51 -5.82 12.86
CA VAL A 137 10.85 -5.06 14.09
C VAL A 137 9.65 -4.32 14.68
N ALA A 138 8.42 -4.59 14.20
CA ALA A 138 7.20 -3.90 14.64
C ALA A 138 7.02 -3.91 16.17
N LYS A 139 7.38 -5.01 16.83
CA LYS A 139 7.30 -5.17 18.29
C LYS A 139 8.23 -4.24 19.09
N PHE A 140 9.25 -3.67 18.44
CA PHE A 140 10.22 -2.75 19.03
C PHE A 140 10.08 -1.32 18.47
N CYS A 141 9.09 -1.08 17.62
CA CYS A 141 8.91 0.20 16.94
C CYS A 141 7.95 1.08 17.73
N ASP A 142 8.46 2.15 18.32
CA ASP A 142 7.67 3.07 19.16
C ASP A 142 6.47 3.67 18.43
N GLN A 143 6.67 4.07 17.15
CA GLN A 143 5.59 4.58 16.30
C GLN A 143 4.46 3.55 16.21
N TYR A 144 4.77 2.31 15.86
CA TYR A 144 3.74 1.28 15.69
C TYR A 144 3.08 0.90 17.02
N GLN A 145 3.84 0.80 18.11
CA GLN A 145 3.26 0.51 19.42
C GLN A 145 2.27 1.59 19.86
N ARG A 146 2.61 2.87 19.64
CA ARG A 146 1.74 4.01 19.92
C ARG A 146 0.48 4.00 19.05
N GLU A 147 0.62 3.77 17.75
CA GLU A 147 -0.52 3.67 16.81
C GLU A 147 -1.42 2.47 17.11
N LEU A 148 -0.83 1.33 17.50
CA LEU A 148 -1.57 0.14 17.87
C LEU A 148 -2.38 0.37 19.16
N ALA A 149 -1.79 1.05 20.15
CA ALA A 149 -2.49 1.42 21.37
C ALA A 149 -3.66 2.38 21.07
N ALA A 150 -3.42 3.43 20.27
CA ALA A 150 -4.47 4.36 19.84
C ALA A 150 -5.61 3.64 19.09
N ARG A 151 -5.28 2.73 18.18
CA ARG A 151 -6.28 1.94 17.44
C ARG A 151 -7.11 1.04 18.35
N ARG A 152 -6.51 0.42 19.37
CA ARG A 152 -7.24 -0.43 20.32
C ARG A 152 -8.30 0.38 21.05
N SER A 153 -7.97 1.58 21.52
CA SER A 153 -8.95 2.47 22.17
C SER A 153 -10.12 2.81 21.25
N VAL A 154 -9.83 3.16 19.99
CA VAL A 154 -10.88 3.47 18.99
C VAL A 154 -11.78 2.26 18.71
N VAL A 155 -11.20 1.06 18.61
CA VAL A 155 -12.01 -0.16 18.41
C VAL A 155 -12.93 -0.41 19.61
N THR A 156 -12.42 -0.25 20.83
CA THR A 156 -13.23 -0.38 22.05
C THR A 156 -14.37 0.63 22.09
N GLU A 157 -14.11 1.91 21.80
CA GLU A 157 -15.16 2.94 21.75
C GLU A 157 -16.25 2.64 20.70
N LEU A 158 -15.85 2.14 19.53
CA LEU A 158 -16.79 1.77 18.47
C LEU A 158 -17.63 0.54 18.83
N GLU A 159 -17.03 -0.46 19.49
CA GLU A 159 -17.75 -1.63 19.98
C GLU A 159 -18.75 -1.26 21.08
N GLU A 160 -18.38 -0.36 21.99
CA GLU A 160 -19.27 0.18 23.03
C GLU A 160 -20.43 0.99 22.42
N ALA A 161 -20.16 1.86 21.46
CA ALA A 161 -21.18 2.66 20.78
C ALA A 161 -22.16 1.82 19.95
N GLN A 162 -21.76 0.64 19.49
CA GLN A 162 -22.64 -0.31 18.79
C GLN A 162 -23.43 -1.22 19.74
N ALA A 163 -23.04 -1.29 21.01
CA ALA A 163 -23.70 -2.10 22.04
C ALA A 163 -24.72 -1.32 22.90
N ALA A 164 -24.72 0.02 22.83
CA ALA A 164 -25.66 0.92 23.49
C ALA A 164 -26.88 1.24 22.60
#